data_AF-A0A1X1YEF8-F1
#
_entry.id   AF-A0A1X1YEF8-F1
#
_cell.length_a   1.000
_cell.length_b   1.000
_cell.length_c   1.000
_cell.angle_alpha   90.00
_cell.angle_beta   90.00
_cell.angle_gamma   90.00
#
_symmetry.space_group_name_H-M   'P 1'
#
loop_
_entity.id
_entity.type
_entity.pdbx_description
1 polymer ?
#
loop_
_entity_poly.entity_id
_entity_poly.type
_entity_poly.pdbx_seq_one_letter_code
_entity_poly.pdbx_strand_id
1 'polypeptide(L)' 'MLETAAADPALDTSARDAARALALGYQDLTVMGTSGVVGEAQFQDAMNAVNDKDRVLKELCDD' A
#
# COMPACT_ATOMS: atom_id res chain seq x y z
N MET A 1 -11.34 1.69 2.47
CA MET A 1 -11.33 1.76 0.99
C MET A 1 -10.45 0.65 0.42
N LEU A 2 -9.15 0.58 0.76
CA LEU A 2 -8.27 -0.52 0.33
C LEU A 2 -8.50 -1.83 1.09
N GLU A 3 -8.69 -1.78 2.41
CA GLU A 3 -8.99 -2.95 3.22
C GLU A 3 -10.35 -3.58 2.83
N THR A 4 -11.29 -2.74 2.42
CA THR A 4 -12.59 -3.17 1.88
C THR A 4 -12.41 -3.89 0.55
N ALA A 5 -11.65 -3.32 -0.39
CA ALA A 5 -11.32 -3.97 -1.66
C ALA A 5 -10.57 -5.30 -1.44
N ALA A 6 -9.61 -5.34 -0.51
CA ALA A 6 -8.88 -6.55 -0.15
C ALA A 6 -9.77 -7.68 0.41
N ALA A 7 -10.97 -7.34 0.88
CA ALA A 7 -11.96 -8.29 1.41
C ALA A 7 -13.11 -8.58 0.42
N ASP A 8 -13.18 -7.89 -0.71
CA ASP A 8 -14.31 -8.00 -1.65
C ASP A 8 -14.21 -9.30 -2.48
N PRO A 9 -15.08 -10.30 -2.27
CA PRO A 9 -15.00 -11.56 -3.00
C PRO A 9 -15.29 -11.44 -4.49
N ALA A 10 -15.80 -10.29 -4.97
CA ALA A 10 -16.02 -10.03 -6.39
C ALA A 10 -14.71 -9.71 -7.14
N LEU A 11 -13.64 -9.37 -6.43
CA LEU A 11 -12.34 -9.07 -7.03
C LEU A 11 -11.45 -10.31 -7.12
N ASP A 12 -10.66 -10.36 -8.19
CA ASP A 12 -9.63 -11.37 -8.34
C ASP A 12 -8.65 -11.36 -7.17
N THR A 13 -8.11 -12.54 -6.85
CA THR A 13 -7.18 -12.71 -5.74
C THR A 13 -5.95 -11.80 -5.88
N SER A 14 -5.45 -11.59 -7.11
CA SER A 14 -4.35 -10.66 -7.40
C SER A 14 -4.69 -9.22 -7.00
N ALA A 15 -5.87 -8.73 -7.40
CA ALA A 15 -6.34 -7.39 -7.04
C ALA A 15 -6.55 -7.24 -5.53
N ARG A 16 -7.12 -8.26 -4.87
CA ARG A 16 -7.29 -8.27 -3.41
C ARG A 16 -5.96 -8.26 -2.66
N ASP A 17 -4.98 -9.02 -3.12
CA ASP A 17 -3.66 -9.09 -2.50
C ASP A 17 -2.87 -7.80 -2.72
N ALA A 18 -2.94 -7.20 -3.92
CA ALA A 18 -2.36 -5.89 -4.20
C ALA A 18 -2.98 -4.80 -3.32
N ALA A 19 -4.32 -4.79 -3.18
CA ALA A 19 -5.02 -3.86 -2.29
C ALA A 19 -4.60 -4.04 -0.81
N ARG A 20 -4.45 -5.29 -0.35
CA ARG A 20 -3.96 -5.58 1.01
C ARG A 20 -2.53 -5.09 1.21
N ALA A 21 -1.65 -5.36 0.25
CA ALA A 21 -0.25 -4.93 0.32
C ALA A 21 -0.14 -3.40 0.38
N LEU A 22 -0.93 -2.69 -0.44
CA LEU A 22 -0.94 -1.23 -0.42
C LEU A 22 -1.48 -0.66 0.91
N ALA A 23 -2.55 -1.26 1.46
CA ALA A 23 -3.10 -0.86 2.75
C ALA A 23 -2.05 -0.99 3.87
N LEU A 24 -1.33 -2.12 3.93
CA LEU A 24 -0.26 -2.32 4.91
C LEU A 24 0.86 -1.29 4.76
N GLY A 25 1.26 -0.95 3.53
CA GLY A 25 2.27 0.09 3.30
C GLY A 25 1.89 1.46 3.84
N TYR A 26 0.62 1.87 3.71
CA TYR A 26 0.14 3.13 4.31
C TYR A 26 0.09 3.08 5.85
N GLN A 27 -0.22 1.92 6.43
CA GLN A 27 -0.18 1.72 7.88
C GLN A 27 1.26 1.86 8.40
N ASP A 28 2.24 1.26 7.72
CA ASP A 28 3.66 1.40 8.05
C ASP A 28 4.12 2.86 7.99
N LEU A 29 3.75 3.60 6.94
CA LEU A 29 4.04 5.05 6.84
C LEU A 29 3.43 5.84 8.00
N THR A 30 2.22 5.48 8.42
CA THR A 30 1.55 6.12 9.56
C THR A 30 2.32 5.86 10.86
N VAL A 31 2.78 4.62 11.08
CA VAL A 31 3.63 4.26 12.22
C VAL A 31 4.96 5.04 12.18
N MET A 32 5.58 5.15 11.01
CA MET A 32 6.80 5.92 10.82
C MET A 32 6.59 7.40 11.17
N GLY A 33 5.54 8.03 10.62
CA GLY A 33 5.23 9.44 10.89
C GLY A 33 4.88 9.74 12.36
N THR A 34 4.33 8.77 13.08
CA THR A 34 3.92 8.94 14.49
C THR A 34 5.00 8.56 15.51
N SER A 35 6.00 7.76 15.12
CA SER A 35 7.09 7.32 16.02
C SER A 35 8.19 8.38 16.25
N GLY A 36 8.16 9.50 15.51
CA GLY A 36 8.92 10.72 15.81
C GLY A 36 10.43 10.69 15.56
N VAL A 37 11.03 9.51 15.33
CA VAL A 37 12.47 9.34 15.03
C VAL A 37 12.64 8.42 13.82
N VAL A 38 12.25 8.90 12.64
CA VAL A 38 12.55 8.23 11.37
C VAL A 38 13.45 9.14 10.56
N GLY A 39 14.57 8.60 10.05
CA GLY A 39 15.46 9.37 9.18
C GLY A 39 14.78 9.69 7.85
N GLU A 40 15.05 10.87 7.29
CA GLU A 40 14.43 11.34 6.04
C GLU A 40 14.60 10.33 4.88
N ALA A 41 15.80 9.76 4.72
CA ALA A 41 16.05 8.74 3.70
C ALA A 41 15.19 7.47 3.90
N GLN A 42 15.06 7.02 5.15
CA GLN A 42 14.23 5.85 5.48
C GLN A 42 12.75 6.12 5.19
N PHE A 43 12.27 7.32 5.49
CA PHE A 43 10.91 7.73 5.18
C PHE A 43 10.69 7.80 3.66
N GLN A 44 11.65 8.35 2.91
CA GLN A 44 11.58 8.43 1.46
C GLN A 44 11.57 7.04 0.80
N ASP A 45 12.38 6.09 1.30
CA ASP A 45 12.39 4.72 0.82
C ASP A 45 11.04 4.02 1.06
N ALA A 46 10.44 4.24 2.24
CA ALA A 46 9.10 3.71 2.55
C ALA A 46 8.02 4.32 1.64
N MET A 47 8.10 5.62 1.36
CA MET A 47 7.20 6.30 0.41
C MET A 47 7.33 5.72 -1.00
N ASN A 48 8.56 5.51 -1.48
CA ASN A 48 8.80 4.88 -2.78
C ASN A 48 8.20 3.48 -2.84
N ALA A 49 8.38 2.69 -1.78
CA ALA A 49 7.82 1.35 -1.69
C ALA A 49 6.28 1.34 -1.66
N VAL A 50 5.61 2.39 -1.17
CA VAL A 50 4.15 2.55 -1.25
C VAL A 50 3.72 2.95 -2.65
N ASN A 51 4.44 3.88 -3.30
CA ASN A 51 4.17 4.28 -4.68
C ASN A 51 4.30 3.10 -5.67
N ASP A 52 5.26 2.21 -5.44
CA ASP A 52 5.40 1.00 -6.26
C ASP A 52 4.21 0.05 -6.11
N LYS A 53 3.67 -0.11 -4.89
CA LYS A 53 2.45 -0.92 -4.64
C LYS A 53 1.21 -0.28 -5.26
N ASP A 54 1.11 1.04 -5.22
CA ASP A 54 0.03 1.79 -5.85
C ASP A 54 0.05 1.64 -7.37
N ARG A 55 1.24 1.69 -8.00
CA ARG A 55 1.41 1.41 -9.43
C ARG A 55 0.95 -0.01 -9.78
N VAL A 56 1.38 -1.02 -9.02
CA VAL A 56 0.96 -2.42 -9.25
C VAL A 56 -0.57 -2.57 -9.15
N LEU A 57 -1.21 -1.94 -8.17
CA LEU A 57 -2.67 -2.00 -8.05
C LEU A 57 -3.36 -1.33 -9.23
N LYS A 58 -2.85 -0.18 -9.71
CA LYS A 58 -3.40 0.51 -10.89
C LYS A 58 -3.27 -0.30 -12.16
N GLU A 59 -2.12 -0.94 -12.38
CA GLU A 59 -1.89 -1.82 -13.54
C GLU A 59 -2.91 -2.97 -13.57
N LEU A 60 -3.34 -3.49 -12.42
CA LEU A 60 -4.39 -4.52 -12.33
C LEU A 60 -5.82 -3.98 -12.54
N CYS A 61 -6.04 -2.67 -12.41
CA CYS A 61 -7.35 -2.04 -12.61
C CYS A 61 -7.55 -1.53 -14.05
N ASP A 62 -6.47 -1.38 -14.82
CA ASP A 62 -6.48 -0.90 -16.20
C ASP A 62 -6.59 -2.05 -17.24
N ASP A 63 -6.73 -3.31 -16.78
CA ASP A 63 -7.10 -4.51 -17.56
C ASP A 63 -8.62 -4.64 -17.76
#